data_AF-A0A3C2AK03-F1
#
_entry.id   AF-A0A3C2AK03-F1
#
_cell.length_a   1.000
_cell.length_b   1.000
_cell.length_c   1.000
_cell.angle_alpha   90.00
_cell.angle_beta   90.00
_cell.angle_gamma   90.00
#
_symmetry.space_group_name_H-M   'P 1'
#
loop_
_entity.id
_entity.type
_entity.pdbx_description
1 polymer ?
#
loop_
_entity_poly.entity_id
_entity_poly.type
_entity_poly.pdbx_seq_one_letter_code
_entity_poly.pdbx_strand_id
1 'polypeptide(L)'
;MSLPTTLETAFFQCSTIEEAENLINNCVTREAMVGFHNSQGIHIKSSPSVTEFVGYTEEDLMGQSAYDFFHPDDFQTILKSHAEVTVTKEVNRVEYRMLKKDGTYKHVSTLSKTLKDQNEVEFILTLTF
;
A
#
# COMPACT_ATOMS: atom_id res chain seq x y z
N MET A 1 10.18 2.97 -13.38
CA MET A 1 9.58 4.31 -13.56
C MET A 1 9.85 5.06 -12.25
N SER A 2 10.34 6.31 -12.28
CA SER A 2 10.61 7.05 -11.03
C SER A 2 9.30 7.62 -10.49
N LEU A 3 9.09 7.51 -9.18
CA LEU A 3 7.96 8.14 -8.46
C LEU A 3 7.85 9.64 -8.77
N PRO A 4 6.63 10.19 -8.84
CA PRO A 4 6.45 11.63 -8.67
C PRO A 4 7.02 12.04 -7.31
N THR A 5 8.08 12.85 -7.31
CA THR A 5 8.83 13.24 -6.10
C THR A 5 7.95 13.81 -4.98
N THR A 6 6.82 14.43 -5.35
CA THR A 6 5.84 14.98 -4.41
C THR A 6 5.09 13.91 -3.61
N LEU A 7 4.71 12.80 -4.23
CA LEU A 7 3.93 11.74 -3.58
C LEU A 7 4.79 10.96 -2.59
N GLU A 8 6.04 10.67 -2.98
CA GLU A 8 7.04 10.03 -2.13
C GLU A 8 7.35 10.91 -0.91
N THR A 9 7.59 12.21 -1.12
CA THR A 9 7.83 13.17 -0.04
C THR A 9 6.66 13.21 0.94
N ALA A 10 5.42 13.28 0.44
CA ALA A 10 4.22 13.29 1.27
C ALA A 10 4.07 11.99 2.08
N PHE A 11 4.38 10.83 1.50
CA PHE A 11 4.37 9.55 2.20
C PHE A 11 5.37 9.51 3.36
N PHE A 12 6.60 9.97 3.13
CA PHE A 12 7.61 10.01 4.19
C PHE A 12 7.25 10.99 5.31
N GLN A 13 6.63 12.13 4.98
CA GLN A 13 6.20 13.15 5.96
C GLN A 13 4.94 12.77 6.73
N CYS A 14 4.06 11.93 6.17
CA CYS A 14 2.81 11.50 6.80
C CYS A 14 3.05 10.83 8.15
N SER A 15 2.51 11.36 9.24
CA SER A 15 2.73 10.86 10.60
C SER A 15 1.44 10.51 11.33
N THR A 16 0.29 10.91 10.79
CA THR A 16 -1.03 10.72 11.40
C THR A 16 -1.99 10.01 10.45
N ILE A 17 -3.09 9.47 11.01
CA ILE A 17 -4.17 8.86 10.23
C ILE A 17 -4.86 9.90 9.32
N GLU A 18 -5.07 11.12 9.81
CA GLU A 18 -5.67 12.20 9.02
C GLU A 18 -4.80 12.57 7.80
N GLU A 19 -3.48 12.66 7.97
CA GLU A 19 -2.56 12.88 6.85
C GLU A 19 -2.56 11.71 5.86
N ALA A 20 -2.69 10.46 6.36
CA ALA A 20 -2.78 9.28 5.52
C ALA A 20 -4.07 9.31 4.67
N GLU A 21 -5.21 9.64 5.28
CA GLU A 21 -6.48 9.80 4.56
C GLU A 21 -6.40 10.90 3.50
N ASN A 22 -5.77 12.03 3.83
CA ASN A 22 -5.54 13.10 2.85
C ASN A 22 -4.65 12.62 1.69
N LEU A 23 -3.58 11.88 1.97
CA LEU A 23 -2.70 11.32 0.94
C LEU A 23 -3.46 10.34 0.03
N ILE A 24 -4.29 9.47 0.62
CA ILE A 24 -5.11 8.50 -0.10
C ILE A 24 -6.11 9.20 -1.02
N ASN A 25 -6.88 10.15 -0.47
CA ASN A 25 -7.94 10.84 -1.20
C ASN A 25 -7.40 11.70 -2.36
N ASN A 26 -6.19 12.24 -2.21
CA ASN A 26 -5.56 13.11 -3.21
C ASN A 26 -4.62 12.38 -4.19
N CYS A 27 -4.39 11.08 -4.02
CA CYS A 27 -3.59 10.31 -4.97
C CYS A 27 -4.42 9.98 -6.23
N VAL A 28 -4.32 10.86 -7.23
CA VAL A 28 -5.01 10.77 -8.52
C VAL A 28 -3.97 10.73 -9.65
N THR A 29 -3.43 9.54 -9.92
CA THR A 29 -2.45 9.29 -10.99
C THR A 29 -2.66 7.89 -11.57
N ARG A 30 -1.99 7.56 -12.68
CA ARG A 30 -1.95 6.21 -13.27
C ARG A 30 -0.70 5.42 -12.88
N GLU A 31 0.25 6.10 -12.26
CA GLU A 31 1.60 5.58 -12.00
C GLU A 31 1.78 5.03 -10.59
N ALA A 32 0.84 5.31 -9.67
CA ALA A 32 0.93 4.87 -8.29
C ALA A 32 -0.44 4.72 -7.63
N MET A 33 -0.48 3.95 -6.55
CA MET A 33 -1.60 3.88 -5.62
C MET A 33 -1.13 3.98 -4.16
N VAL A 34 -2.02 4.47 -3.30
CA VAL A 34 -1.82 4.50 -1.85
C VAL A 34 -2.82 3.54 -1.22
N GLY A 35 -2.34 2.64 -0.37
CA GLY A 35 -3.16 1.66 0.35
C GLY A 35 -3.12 1.91 1.84
N PHE A 36 -4.19 1.55 2.53
CA PHE A 36 -4.28 1.60 3.99
C PHE A 36 -4.85 0.30 4.52
N HIS A 37 -4.09 -0.33 5.42
CA HIS A 37 -4.33 -1.69 5.89
C HIS A 37 -4.31 -1.72 7.42
N ASN A 38 -4.98 -2.70 8.02
CA ASN A 38 -4.70 -3.02 9.43
C ASN A 38 -3.36 -3.77 9.55
N SER A 39 -2.93 -4.04 10.79
CA SER A 39 -1.71 -4.81 11.09
C SER A 39 -1.70 -6.26 10.59
N GLN A 40 -2.85 -6.80 10.16
CA GLN A 40 -2.95 -8.13 9.55
C GLN A 40 -2.88 -8.07 8.02
N GLY A 41 -2.74 -6.89 7.43
CA GLY A 41 -2.70 -6.70 5.99
C GLY A 41 -4.09 -6.67 5.32
N ILE A 42 -5.17 -6.58 6.10
CA ILE A 42 -6.53 -6.42 5.55
C ILE A 42 -6.70 -4.99 5.06
N HIS A 43 -7.15 -4.83 3.83
CA HIS A 43 -7.43 -3.55 3.22
C HIS A 43 -8.58 -2.82 3.92
N ILE A 44 -8.32 -1.58 4.35
CA ILE A 44 -9.31 -0.67 4.93
C ILE A 44 -9.71 0.38 3.91
N LYS A 45 -8.72 0.95 3.21
CA LYS A 45 -8.91 2.04 2.26
C LYS A 45 -7.90 1.97 1.12
N SER A 46 -8.26 2.52 -0.04
CA SER A 46 -7.33 2.68 -1.16
C SER A 46 -7.58 3.98 -1.91
N SER A 47 -6.53 4.51 -2.55
CA SER A 47 -6.66 5.73 -3.34
C SER A 47 -7.50 5.52 -4.60
N PRO A 48 -8.18 6.55 -5.12
CA PRO A 48 -8.96 6.45 -6.36
C PRO A 48 -8.15 5.95 -7.56
N SER A 49 -6.83 6.20 -7.56
CA SER A 49 -5.90 5.75 -8.61
C SER A 49 -5.82 4.23 -8.78
N VAL A 50 -6.25 3.42 -7.81
CA VAL A 50 -6.21 1.95 -7.87
C VAL A 50 -6.89 1.38 -9.13
N THR A 51 -7.97 2.03 -9.58
CA THR A 51 -8.74 1.63 -10.76
C THR A 51 -7.89 1.72 -12.03
N GLU A 52 -7.22 2.84 -12.24
CA GLU A 52 -6.36 3.02 -13.41
C GLU A 52 -5.02 2.28 -13.26
N PHE A 53 -4.55 2.09 -12.02
CA PHE A 53 -3.25 1.48 -11.73
C PHE A 53 -3.26 -0.05 -11.96
N VAL A 54 -4.28 -0.76 -11.47
CA VAL A 54 -4.39 -2.25 -11.50
C VAL A 54 -5.78 -2.78 -11.89
N GLY A 55 -6.77 -1.91 -12.11
CA GLY A 55 -8.11 -2.30 -12.57
C GLY A 55 -9.12 -2.60 -11.47
N TYR A 56 -8.69 -2.67 -10.21
CA TYR A 56 -9.59 -2.84 -9.06
C TYR A 56 -10.20 -1.51 -8.62
N THR A 57 -11.40 -1.55 -8.08
CA THR A 57 -12.00 -0.45 -7.33
C THR A 57 -11.60 -0.55 -5.85
N GLU A 58 -11.80 0.52 -5.09
CA GLU A 58 -11.65 0.48 -3.64
C GLU A 58 -12.56 -0.59 -3.00
N GLU A 59 -13.79 -0.73 -3.50
CA GLU A 59 -14.77 -1.72 -3.02
C GLU A 59 -14.32 -3.16 -3.28
N ASP A 60 -13.63 -3.43 -4.40
CA ASP A 60 -13.07 -4.76 -4.67
C ASP A 60 -11.99 -5.14 -3.64
N LEU A 61 -11.23 -4.17 -3.13
CA LEU A 61 -10.13 -4.41 -2.20
C LEU A 61 -10.59 -4.40 -0.73
N MET A 62 -11.56 -3.56 -0.38
CA MET A 62 -11.97 -3.35 1.01
C MET A 62 -12.35 -4.67 1.70
N GLY A 63 -11.74 -4.92 2.86
CA GLY A 63 -11.93 -6.14 3.64
C GLY A 63 -11.21 -7.39 3.11
N GLN A 64 -10.56 -7.32 1.94
CA GLN A 64 -9.75 -8.41 1.41
C GLN A 64 -8.35 -8.42 2.01
N SER A 65 -7.69 -9.58 1.96
CA SER A 65 -6.30 -9.73 2.37
C SER A 65 -5.39 -9.21 1.27
N ALA A 66 -4.42 -8.34 1.58
CA ALA A 66 -3.43 -7.88 0.59
C ALA A 66 -2.68 -9.05 -0.07
N TYR A 67 -2.55 -10.17 0.64
CA TYR A 67 -1.90 -11.39 0.17
C TYR A 67 -2.60 -12.04 -1.02
N ASP A 68 -3.90 -11.81 -1.21
CA ASP A 68 -4.66 -12.35 -2.33
C ASP A 68 -4.27 -11.67 -3.66
N PHE A 69 -3.54 -10.55 -3.60
CA PHE A 69 -3.14 -9.74 -4.75
C PHE A 69 -1.64 -9.85 -5.08
N PHE A 70 -0.89 -10.76 -4.46
CA PHE A 70 0.51 -10.98 -4.79
C PHE A 70 0.70 -12.24 -5.63
N HIS A 71 1.75 -12.26 -6.45
CA HIS A 71 2.17 -13.49 -7.10
C HIS A 71 2.65 -14.52 -6.05
N PRO A 72 2.27 -15.80 -6.15
CA PRO A 72 2.62 -16.82 -5.15
C PRO A 72 4.12 -16.93 -4.84
N ASP A 73 4.98 -16.87 -5.87
CA ASP A 73 6.43 -16.92 -5.69
C ASP A 73 7.00 -15.75 -4.87
N ASP A 74 6.28 -14.62 -4.78
CA ASP A 74 6.75 -13.42 -4.10
C ASP A 74 6.34 -13.41 -2.60
N PHE A 75 5.53 -14.38 -2.16
CA PHE A 75 4.98 -14.44 -0.80
C PHE A 75 6.03 -14.39 0.30
N GLN A 76 7.16 -15.09 0.14
CA GLN A 76 8.22 -15.09 1.15
C GLN A 76 8.85 -13.70 1.32
N THR A 77 9.09 -13.01 0.22
CA THR A 77 9.62 -11.63 0.21
C THR A 77 8.64 -10.67 0.88
N ILE A 78 7.34 -10.79 0.54
CA ILE A 78 6.28 -9.99 1.15
C ILE A 78 6.16 -10.25 2.64
N LEU A 79 6.15 -11.51 3.08
CA LEU A 79 6.04 -11.85 4.51
C LEU A 79 7.18 -11.25 5.33
N LYS A 80 8.40 -11.28 4.79
CA LYS A 80 9.55 -10.64 5.42
C LYS A 80 9.36 -9.12 5.50
N SER A 81 8.96 -8.49 4.41
CA SER A 81 8.71 -7.04 4.37
C SER A 81 7.60 -6.62 5.34
N HIS A 82 6.51 -7.40 5.43
CA HIS A 82 5.44 -7.14 6.37
C HIS A 82 5.91 -7.30 7.83
N ALA A 83 6.74 -8.30 8.13
CA ALA A 83 7.33 -8.46 9.46
C ALA A 83 8.25 -7.28 9.83
N GLU A 84 9.05 -6.75 8.92
CA GLU A 84 9.88 -5.55 9.16
C GLU A 84 9.01 -4.34 9.52
N VAL A 85 7.99 -4.02 8.71
CA VAL A 85 7.16 -2.82 8.97
C VAL A 85 6.33 -2.96 10.26
N THR A 86 5.92 -4.17 10.64
CA THR A 86 5.11 -4.43 11.85
C THR A 86 5.93 -4.66 13.11
N VAL A 87 7.15 -5.19 13.02
CA VAL A 87 7.99 -5.50 14.19
C VAL A 87 9.05 -4.44 14.41
N THR A 88 9.84 -4.11 13.39
CA THR A 88 10.96 -3.14 13.53
C THR A 88 10.49 -1.70 13.37
N LYS A 89 9.29 -1.49 12.80
CA LYS A 89 8.70 -0.17 12.51
C LYS A 89 9.55 0.66 11.55
N GLU A 90 10.41 0.00 10.78
CA GLU A 90 11.23 0.63 9.76
C GLU A 90 10.44 0.82 8.47
N VAL A 91 10.65 1.95 7.81
CA VAL A 91 10.14 2.13 6.45
C VAL A 91 10.92 1.20 5.55
N ASN A 92 10.23 0.33 4.81
CA ASN A 92 10.88 -0.57 3.88
C ASN A 92 10.33 -0.42 2.46
N ARG A 93 11.18 -0.81 1.50
CA ARG A 93 10.86 -0.88 0.09
C ARG A 93 10.94 -2.33 -0.35
N VAL A 94 9.88 -2.81 -1.00
CA VAL A 94 9.83 -4.16 -1.57
C VAL A 94 9.43 -4.08 -3.04
N GLU A 95 9.98 -4.97 -3.86
CA GLU A 95 9.60 -5.13 -5.28
C GLU A 95 8.96 -6.51 -5.46
N TYR A 96 7.83 -6.57 -6.15
CA TYR A 96 7.05 -7.79 -6.35
C TYR A 96 6.08 -7.65 -7.53
N ARG A 97 5.36 -8.73 -7.84
CA ARG A 97 4.30 -8.78 -8.84
C ARG A 97 2.94 -8.68 -8.18
N MET A 98 2.23 -7.59 -8.44
CA MET A 98 0.84 -7.39 -8.04
C MET A 98 -0.11 -7.95 -9.09
N LEU A 99 -1.09 -8.77 -8.68
CA LEU A 99 -2.16 -9.26 -9.53
C LEU A 99 -3.07 -8.09 -9.92
N LYS A 100 -3.38 -7.96 -11.20
CA LYS A 100 -4.37 -7.02 -11.74
C LYS A 100 -5.73 -7.68 -11.84
N LYS A 101 -6.81 -6.88 -11.95
CA LYS A 101 -8.18 -7.39 -12.09
C LYS A 101 -8.41 -8.26 -13.34
N ASP A 102 -7.62 -8.03 -14.39
CA ASP A 102 -7.66 -8.82 -15.63
C ASP A 102 -6.91 -10.17 -15.53
N GLY A 103 -6.35 -10.51 -14.37
CA GLY A 103 -5.60 -11.74 -14.14
C GLY A 103 -4.11 -11.67 -14.54
N THR A 104 -3.64 -10.55 -15.10
CA THR A 104 -2.22 -10.35 -15.40
C THR A 104 -1.46 -9.79 -14.20
N TYR A 105 -0.14 -9.79 -14.24
CA TYR A 105 0.70 -9.26 -13.16
C TYR A 105 1.40 -7.96 -13.57
N LYS A 106 1.44 -7.00 -12.66
CA LYS A 106 2.21 -5.76 -12.75
C LYS A 106 3.41 -5.83 -11.81
N HIS A 107 4.62 -5.59 -12.32
CA HIS A 107 5.79 -5.39 -11.46
C HIS A 107 5.68 -4.02 -10.81
N VAL A 108 5.78 -3.99 -9.49
CA VAL A 108 5.63 -2.77 -8.69
C VAL A 108 6.69 -2.72 -7.62
N SER A 109 6.92 -1.52 -7.10
CA SER A 109 7.62 -1.29 -5.85
C SER A 109 6.69 -0.65 -4.85
N THR A 110 6.72 -1.14 -3.60
CA THR A 110 5.92 -0.59 -2.51
C THR A 110 6.82 -0.11 -1.38
N LEU A 111 6.59 1.13 -0.95
CA LEU A 111 7.03 1.66 0.34
C LEU A 111 5.95 1.38 1.39
N SER A 112 6.33 0.91 2.58
CA SER A 112 5.40 0.67 3.67
C SER A 112 5.87 1.33 4.97
N LYS A 113 4.93 1.84 5.77
CA LYS A 113 5.19 2.36 7.11
C LYS A 113 4.03 2.10 8.06
N THR A 114 4.34 1.93 9.34
CA THR A 114 3.32 1.81 10.39
C THR A 114 2.90 3.19 10.89
N LEU A 115 1.60 3.39 11.05
CA LEU A 115 0.98 4.52 11.73
C LEU A 115 0.15 4.02 12.91
N LYS A 116 -0.12 4.91 13.87
CA LYS A 116 -0.98 4.61 15.02
C LYS A 116 -2.09 5.65 15.14
N ASP A 117 -3.26 5.22 15.57
CA ASP A 117 -4.33 6.13 15.98
C ASP A 117 -4.18 6.56 17.45
N GLN A 118 -5.14 7.34 17.94
CA GLN A 118 -5.18 7.83 19.33
C GLN A 118 -5.37 6.71 20.37
N ASN A 119 -5.82 5.53 19.95
CA ASN A 119 -6.03 4.35 20.78
C ASN A 119 -4.85 3.36 20.70
N GLU A 120 -3.72 3.77 20.11
CA GLU A 120 -2.54 2.93 19.85
C GLU A 120 -2.82 1.74 18.90
N VAL A 121 -3.90 1.79 18.12
CA VAL A 121 -4.19 0.80 17.09
C VAL A 121 -3.28 1.05 15.89
N GLU A 122 -2.60 0.01 15.45
CA GLU A 122 -1.62 0.07 14.37
C GLU A 122 -2.24 -0.18 13.00
N PHE A 123 -1.82 0.64 12.05
CA PHE A 123 -2.18 0.57 10.65
C PHE A 123 -0.94 0.63 9.77
N ILE A 124 -1.06 0.14 8.54
CA ILE A 124 0.02 0.14 7.56
C ILE A 124 -0.41 1.03 6.40
N LEU A 125 0.36 2.08 6.16
CA LEU A 125 0.25 2.93 4.99
C LEU A 125 1.22 2.44 3.94
N THR A 126 0.74 2.25 2.70
CA THR A 126 1.55 1.78 1.57
C THR A 126 1.50 2.78 0.42
N LEU A 127 2.63 2.95 -0.27
CA LEU A 127 2.74 3.67 -1.54
C LEU A 127 3.35 2.75 -2.58
N THR A 128 2.59 2.40 -3.62
CA THR A 128 2.94 1.40 -4.65
C THR A 128 3.02 2.04 -6.03
N PHE A 129 4.08 1.78 -6.81
CA PHE A 129 4.39 2.42 -8.10
C PHE A 129 5.22 1.54 -9.05
#